data_AF-A0A4W3GLK0-F1
#
_entry.id   AF-A0A4W3GLK0-F1
#
_cell.length_a   1.000
_cell.length_b   1.000
_cell.length_c   1.000
_cell.angle_alpha   90.00
_cell.angle_beta   90.00
_cell.angle_gamma   90.00
#
_symmetry.space_group_name_H-M   'P 1'
#
loop_
_entity.id
_entity.type
_entity.pdbx_description
1 polymer ?
#
loop_
_entity_poly.entity_id
_entity_poly.type
_entity_poly.pdbx_seq_one_letter_code
_entity_poly.pdbx_strand_id
1 'polypeptide(L)'
;MLGRRPLVMGGSNRCHGRQPVFLADFRQIQSIKCVASDIGKATLQLIIEAAPQPLSIKTSSLAMAENMADLIDGYCRLENETETSIIWTPKKG
;
A
#
# COMPACT_ATOMS: atom_id res chain seq x y z
N MET A 1 25.53 -0.45 6.83
CA MET A 1 24.15 -0.92 7.11
C MET A 1 23.23 -0.16 6.18
N LEU A 2 22.69 -0.80 5.12
CA LEU A 2 21.68 -0.13 4.30
C LEU A 2 20.41 0.00 5.13
N GLY A 3 20.01 1.23 5.43
CA GLY A 3 18.74 1.51 6.10
C GLY A 3 17.60 1.00 5.23
N ARG A 4 16.77 0.11 5.79
CA ARG A 4 15.57 -0.41 5.14
C ARG A 4 14.62 0.76 4.85
N ARG A 5 13.96 0.76 3.69
CA ARG A 5 13.07 1.85 3.28
C ARG A 5 11.65 1.53 3.74
N PRO A 6 11.06 2.30 4.66
CA PRO A 6 9.70 2.04 5.10
C PRO A 6 8.66 2.70 4.20
N LEU A 7 7.41 2.22 4.31
CA LEU A 7 6.26 2.93 3.78
C LEU A 7 5.98 4.14 4.68
N VAL A 8 6.10 5.33 4.09
CA VAL A 8 5.80 6.61 4.74
C VAL A 8 4.70 7.34 3.98
N MET A 9 3.80 7.98 4.71
CA MET A 9 2.84 8.91 4.10
C MET A 9 3.26 10.35 4.39
N GLY A 10 3.46 11.11 3.31
CA GLY A 10 3.64 12.55 3.36
C GLY A 10 2.31 13.24 3.63
N GLY A 11 2.33 14.33 4.40
CA GLY A 11 1.15 15.18 4.57
C GLY A 11 0.69 15.73 3.22
N SER A 12 -0.63 15.84 3.02
CA SER A 12 -1.21 16.60 1.91
C SER A 12 -0.63 18.03 1.90
N ASN A 13 -0.60 18.70 0.74
CA ASN A 13 -0.07 20.07 0.52
C ASN A 13 -0.55 21.14 1.53
N ARG A 14 -1.56 20.82 2.35
CA ARG A 14 -2.08 21.61 3.47
C ARG A 14 -1.21 21.57 4.74
N CYS A 15 -0.22 20.68 4.83
CA CYS A 15 0.62 20.48 6.01
C CYS A 15 2.11 20.72 5.66
N HIS A 16 2.46 21.92 5.21
CA HIS A 16 3.86 22.28 4.95
C HIS A 16 4.69 22.14 6.24
N GLY A 17 5.73 21.30 6.21
CA GLY A 17 6.70 21.12 7.30
C GLY A 17 6.47 19.93 8.23
N ARG A 18 5.44 19.10 8.02
CA ARG A 18 5.23 17.90 8.84
C ARG A 18 6.13 16.75 8.35
N GLN A 19 6.94 16.19 9.24
CA GLN A 19 7.76 15.02 8.89
C GLN A 19 6.89 13.84 8.43
N PRO A 20 7.34 13.05 7.45
CA PRO A 20 6.65 11.84 7.04
C PRO A 20 6.41 10.93 8.25
N VAL A 21 5.22 10.35 8.33
CA VAL A 21 4.89 9.39 9.39
C VAL A 21 5.20 7.99 8.88
N PHE A 22 6.00 7.25 9.65
CA PHE A 22 6.23 5.82 9.44
C PHE A 22 4.92 5.05 9.66
N LEU A 23 4.54 4.22 8.69
CA LEU A 23 3.33 3.41 8.78
C LEU A 23 3.64 1.91 8.92
N ALA A 24 4.50 1.37 8.05
CA ALA A 24 4.88 -0.03 8.04
C ALA A 24 6.20 -0.26 7.30
N ASP A 25 6.90 -1.35 7.62
CA ASP A 25 7.96 -1.89 6.77
C ASP A 25 7.32 -2.74 5.65
N PHE A 26 7.91 -2.76 4.44
CA PHE A 26 7.40 -3.55 3.31
C PHE A 26 7.32 -5.04 3.63
N ARG A 27 8.21 -5.55 4.49
CA ARG A 27 8.21 -6.95 4.93
C ARG A 27 7.00 -7.30 5.79
N GLN A 28 6.38 -6.32 6.44
CA GLN A 28 5.18 -6.52 7.24
C GLN A 28 3.91 -6.54 6.38
N ILE A 29 3.97 -6.15 5.11
CA ILE A 29 2.79 -6.12 4.24
C ILE A 29 2.54 -7.52 3.69
N GLN A 30 1.46 -8.15 4.14
CA GLN A 30 1.11 -9.52 3.79
C GLN A 30 0.28 -9.62 2.50
N SER A 31 -0.59 -8.66 2.25
CA SER A 31 -1.37 -8.58 1.01
C SER A 31 -1.92 -7.20 0.76
N ILE A 32 -2.22 -6.93 -0.51
CA ILE A 32 -2.77 -5.67 -1.00
C ILE A 32 -4.11 -5.95 -1.66
N LYS A 33 -5.14 -5.16 -1.32
CA LYS A 33 -6.47 -5.26 -1.93
C LYS A 33 -6.92 -3.92 -2.47
N CYS A 34 -7.41 -3.91 -3.71
CA CYS A 34 -8.09 -2.77 -4.29
C CYS A 34 -9.60 -3.01 -4.25
N VAL A 35 -10.34 -2.12 -3.58
CA VAL A 35 -11.79 -2.22 -3.44
C VAL A 35 -12.41 -0.97 -4.05
N ALA A 36 -13.16 -1.12 -5.15
CA ALA A 36 -14.00 -0.05 -5.66
C ALA A 36 -15.03 0.33 -4.59
N SER A 37 -15.17 1.62 -4.29
CA SER A 37 -16.05 2.09 -3.21
C SER A 37 -17.27 2.81 -3.76
N ASP A 38 -17.06 3.86 -4.57
CA ASP A 38 -18.11 4.66 -5.21
C ASP A 38 -17.72 4.94 -6.68
N ILE A 39 -18.60 5.57 -7.46
CA ILE A 39 -18.29 6.02 -8.83
C ILE A 39 -17.04 6.91 -8.79
N GLY A 40 -15.96 6.43 -9.42
CA GLY A 40 -14.70 7.14 -9.51
C GLY A 40 -13.85 7.13 -8.24
N LYS A 41 -14.13 6.29 -7.23
CA LYS A 41 -13.30 6.17 -6.03
C LYS A 41 -12.95 4.72 -5.74
N ALA A 42 -11.78 4.52 -5.13
CA ALA A 42 -11.36 3.22 -4.64
C ALA A 42 -10.70 3.35 -3.27
N THR A 43 -10.60 2.22 -2.59
CA THR A 43 -9.87 2.07 -1.35
C THR A 43 -8.80 1.01 -1.56
N LEU A 44 -7.55 1.38 -1.32
CA LEU A 44 -6.44 0.46 -1.20
C LEU A 44 -6.33 -0.01 0.25
N GLN A 45 -6.36 -1.31 0.48
CA GLN A 45 -6.23 -1.91 1.80
C GLN A 45 -4.93 -2.73 1.87
N LEU A 46 -4.08 -2.40 2.84
CA LEU A 46 -2.86 -3.13 3.13
C LEU A 46 -3.08 -3.99 4.38
N ILE A 47 -2.92 -5.29 4.25
CA ILE A 47 -2.90 -6.19 5.40
C ILE A 47 -1.49 -6.18 5.97
N ILE A 48 -1.35 -5.70 7.20
CA ILE A 48 -0.07 -5.58 7.89
C ILE A 48 0.03 -6.67 8.97
N GLU A 49 1.16 -7.36 9.02
CA GLU A 49 1.48 -8.33 10.06
C GLU A 49 1.32 -7.72 11.45
N ALA A 50 0.70 -8.46 12.36
CA ALA A 50 0.41 -8.04 13.73
C ALA A 50 -0.48 -6.79 13.89
N ALA A 51 -1.07 -6.27 12.81
CA ALA A 51 -2.09 -5.23 12.88
C ALA A 51 -3.51 -5.85 12.87
N PRO A 52 -4.38 -5.53 13.85
CA PRO A 52 -5.71 -6.11 13.92
C PRO A 52 -6.65 -5.60 12.80
N GLN A 53 -6.31 -4.47 12.19
CA GLN A 53 -7.11 -3.84 11.14
C GLN A 53 -6.23 -3.50 9.92
N PRO A 54 -6.76 -3.62 8.69
CA PRO A 54 -6.06 -3.19 7.50
C PRO A 54 -5.78 -1.68 7.51
N LEU A 55 -4.62 -1.27 7.02
CA LEU A 55 -4.39 0.13 6.69
C LEU A 55 -5.18 0.47 5.42
N SER A 56 -6.15 1.37 5.53
CA SER A 56 -7.03 1.76 4.42
C SER A 56 -6.69 3.14 3.89
N ILE A 57 -6.45 3.24 2.58
CA ILE A 57 -6.12 4.48 1.87
C ILE A 57 -7.20 4.74 0.83
N LYS A 58 -7.93 5.84 0.98
CA LYS A 58 -8.94 6.26 0.01
C LYS A 58 -8.27 7.00 -1.15
N THR A 59 -8.56 6.60 -2.37
CA THR A 59 -8.04 7.22 -3.59
C THR A 59 -9.18 7.87 -4.38
N SER A 60 -8.82 8.83 -5.24
CA SER A 60 -9.76 9.54 -6.11
C SER A 60 -10.04 8.81 -7.43
N SER A 61 -9.53 7.59 -7.61
CA SER A 61 -9.84 6.71 -8.75
C SER A 61 -9.33 5.28 -8.50
N LEU A 62 -9.90 4.32 -9.22
CA LEU A 62 -9.40 2.94 -9.23
C LEU A 62 -7.97 2.87 -9.81
N ALA A 63 -7.71 3.57 -10.92
CA ALA A 63 -6.38 3.63 -11.53
C ALA A 63 -5.29 4.14 -10.56
N MET A 64 -5.63 5.11 -9.71
CA MET A 64 -4.70 5.56 -8.66
C MET A 64 -4.46 4.47 -7.60
N ALA A 65 -5.49 3.71 -7.20
CA ALA A 65 -5.32 2.60 -6.27
C ALA A 65 -4.46 1.47 -6.88
N GLU A 66 -4.67 1.14 -8.16
CA GLU A 66 -3.90 0.14 -8.90
C GLU A 66 -2.42 0.56 -9.02
N ASN A 67 -2.15 1.80 -9.44
CA ASN A 67 -0.79 2.33 -9.50
C ASN A 67 -0.09 2.29 -8.14
N MET A 68 -0.81 2.62 -7.05
CA MET A 68 -0.27 2.53 -5.70
C MET A 68 -0.02 1.07 -5.26
N ALA A 69 -0.92 0.15 -5.62
CA ALA A 69 -0.76 -1.27 -5.36
C ALA A 69 0.49 -1.82 -6.06
N ASP A 70 0.67 -1.53 -7.35
CA ASP A 70 1.82 -1.98 -8.14
C ASP A 70 3.15 -1.47 -7.58
N LEU A 71 3.20 -0.20 -7.15
CA LEU A 71 4.40 0.37 -6.54
C LEU A 71 4.75 -0.33 -5.22
N ILE A 72 3.77 -0.52 -4.34
CA ILE A 72 3.99 -1.17 -3.04
C ILE A 72 4.38 -2.64 -3.25
N ASP A 73 3.70 -3.34 -4.14
CA ASP A 73 3.98 -4.73 -4.49
C ASP A 73 5.39 -4.90 -5.07
N GLY A 74 5.82 -3.98 -5.93
CA GLY A 74 7.19 -3.92 -6.45
C GLY A 74 8.24 -3.78 -5.34
N TYR A 75 7.99 -2.92 -4.34
CA TYR A 75 8.88 -2.80 -3.18
C TYR A 75 8.85 -4.05 -2.28
N CYS A 76 7.69 -4.65 -2.07
CA CYS A 76 7.58 -5.90 -1.31
C CYS A 76 8.36 -7.03 -1.99
N ARG A 77 8.29 -7.15 -3.32
CA ARG A 77 9.08 -8.12 -4.08
C ARG A 77 10.59 -7.89 -3.92
N LEU A 78 11.03 -6.65 -4.05
CA LEU A 78 12.44 -6.26 -3.91
C LEU A 78 12.97 -6.52 -2.49
N GLU A 79 12.22 -6.15 -1.45
CA GLU A 79 12.65 -6.30 -0.06
C GLU A 79 12.61 -7.74 0.46
N ASN A 80 11.75 -8.59 -0.13
CA ASN A 80 11.63 -10.00 0.24
C ASN A 80 12.34 -10.95 -0.74
N GLU A 81 13.07 -10.41 -1.74
CA GLU A 81 13.80 -11.21 -2.75
C GLU A 81 12.90 -12.26 -3.44
N THR A 82 11.69 -11.85 -3.83
CA THR A 82 10.68 -12.73 -4.42
C THR A 82 10.06 -12.14 -5.67
N GLU A 83 9.73 -13.00 -6.64
CA GLU A 83 8.98 -12.62 -7.84
C GLU A 83 7.46 -12.71 -7.63
N THR A 84 7.01 -13.21 -6.47
CA THR A 84 5.59 -13.43 -6.21
C THR A 84 4.90 -12.13 -5.80
N SER A 85 3.82 -11.77 -6.50
CA SER A 85 2.98 -10.63 -6.14
C SER A 85 2.13 -10.94 -4.89
N ILE A 86 1.96 -9.92 -4.05
CA ILE A 86 1.06 -9.93 -2.88
C ILE A 86 -0.24 -9.17 -3.15
N ILE A 87 -0.46 -8.70 -4.39
CA ILE A 87 -1.74 -8.10 -4.82
C ILE A 87 -2.78 -9.20 -4.92
N TRP A 88 -3.84 -9.08 -4.12
CA TRP A 88 -4.99 -9.95 -4.20
C TRP A 88 -5.77 -9.66 -5.47
N THR A 89 -5.79 -10.62 -6.38
CA THR A 89 -6.75 -10.65 -7.49
C THR A 89 -7.87 -11.64 -7.15
N PRO A 90 -9.15 -11.25 -7.22
CA PRO A 90 -10.21 -12.25 -7.16
C PRO A 90 -10.00 -13.20 -8.35
N LYS A 91 -9.82 -14.50 -8.05
CA LYS A 91 -9.74 -15.53 -9.10
C LYS A 91 -10.99 -15.37 -9.98
N LYS A 92 -10.79 -15.08 -11.27
CA LYS A 92 -11.88 -15.23 -12.24
C LYS A 92 -12.27 -16.71 -12.22
N GLY A 93 -13.45 -16.99 -11.67
CA GLY A 93 -14.08 -18.30 -11.78
C GLY A 93 -14.48 -18.60 -13.21
#